data_AF-A0A7J6T389-F1
#
_entry.id   AF-A0A7J6T389-F1
#
_cell.length_a   1.000
_cell.length_b   1.000
_cell.length_c   1.000
_cell.angle_alpha   90.00
_cell.angle_beta   90.00
_cell.angle_gamma   90.00
#
_symmetry.space_group_name_H-M   'P 1'
#
loop_
_entity.id
_entity.type
_entity.pdbx_description
1 polymer ?
#
loop_
_entity_poly.entity_id
_entity_poly.type
_entity_poly.pdbx_seq_one_letter_code
_entity_poly.pdbx_strand_id
1 'polypeptide(L)'
;TPHVRFQTLTKSVRARKGAKVAIAPPLYKDINTVSTGSVDFDPAKTPWQLKKTGLDQSRDPLKDRVYLDATVFGFGQCCLQCTFEAPSLPAARVLHDQMCVLAPLFLALSAAAPFQRGMVTDVDARYELLSQCVDDRTVEEADPKNPEFKQQGRMPETIHR
;
A
#
# COMPACT_ATOMS: atom_id res chain seq x y z
N THR A 1 12.14 -2.97 14.83
CA THR A 1 12.42 -2.31 16.12
C THR A 1 11.80 -3.13 17.25
N PRO A 2 12.49 -3.27 18.39
CA PRO A 2 11.98 -4.01 19.55
C PRO A 2 10.86 -3.26 20.31
N HIS A 3 10.63 -1.98 20.01
CA HIS A 3 9.63 -1.18 20.72
C HIS A 3 8.21 -1.74 20.52
N VAL A 4 7.50 -2.00 21.63
CA VAL A 4 6.21 -2.73 21.67
C VAL A 4 5.14 -2.16 20.76
N ARG A 5 5.08 -0.83 20.59
CA ARG A 5 4.15 -0.12 19.69
C ARG A 5 4.02 -0.77 18.31
N PHE A 6 5.14 -1.14 17.67
CA PHE A 6 5.14 -1.62 16.29
C PHE A 6 4.65 -3.07 16.16
N GLN A 7 4.95 -3.88 17.17
CA GLN A 7 4.43 -5.24 17.27
C GLN A 7 2.92 -5.21 17.54
N THR A 8 2.46 -4.35 18.45
CA THR A 8 1.04 -4.15 18.74
C THR A 8 0.28 -3.68 17.51
N LEU A 9 0.79 -2.67 16.80
CA LEU A 9 0.15 -2.18 15.57
C LEU A 9 -0.04 -3.28 14.53
N THR A 10 1.00 -4.07 14.27
CA THR A 10 0.93 -5.18 13.31
C THR A 10 -0.09 -6.24 13.73
N LYS A 11 -0.18 -6.57 15.03
CA LYS A 11 -1.17 -7.50 15.57
C LYS A 11 -2.59 -6.93 15.46
N SER A 12 -2.79 -5.67 15.83
CA SER A 12 -4.09 -4.99 15.79
C SER A 12 -4.65 -4.87 14.37
N VAL A 13 -3.82 -4.47 13.39
CA VAL A 13 -4.24 -4.39 11.98
C VAL A 13 -4.71 -5.75 11.48
N ARG A 14 -3.93 -6.81 11.74
CA ARG A 14 -4.30 -8.18 11.33
C ARG A 14 -5.55 -8.69 12.04
N ALA A 15 -5.69 -8.40 13.33
CA ALA A 15 -6.85 -8.79 14.12
C ALA A 15 -8.13 -8.10 13.62
N ARG A 16 -8.06 -6.79 13.35
CA ARG A 16 -9.20 -6.01 12.83
C ARG A 16 -9.57 -6.42 11.40
N LYS A 17 -8.60 -6.52 10.50
CA LYS A 17 -8.83 -6.93 9.11
C LYS A 17 -9.38 -8.36 9.02
N GLY A 18 -8.98 -9.23 9.94
CA GLY A 18 -9.29 -10.66 9.90
C GLY A 18 -8.47 -11.45 8.87
N ALA A 19 -7.47 -10.82 8.23
CA ALA A 19 -6.54 -11.45 7.28
C ALA A 19 -5.17 -10.75 7.36
N LYS A 20 -4.14 -11.35 6.75
CA LYS A 20 -2.88 -10.63 6.50
C LYS A 20 -3.16 -9.45 5.56
N VAL A 21 -2.35 -8.41 5.65
CA VAL A 21 -2.32 -7.38 4.62
C VAL A 21 -1.82 -8.01 3.32
N ALA A 22 -2.36 -7.59 2.18
CA ALA A 22 -1.89 -8.03 0.87
C ALA A 22 -1.47 -6.80 0.08
N ILE A 23 -0.17 -6.57 0.03
CA ILE A 23 0.42 -5.51 -0.77
C ILE A 23 0.82 -6.13 -2.11
N ALA A 24 0.38 -5.54 -3.21
CA ALA A 24 0.53 -6.17 -4.52
C ALA A 24 0.83 -5.18 -5.65
N PRO A 25 1.98 -4.49 -5.64
CA PRO A 25 2.39 -3.68 -6.78
C PRO A 25 2.52 -4.54 -8.05
N PRO A 26 2.24 -3.97 -9.23
CA PRO A 26 2.37 -4.68 -10.50
C PRO A 26 3.81 -5.12 -10.74
N LEU A 27 4.00 -6.33 -11.27
CA LEU A 27 5.31 -6.86 -11.65
C LEU A 27 5.69 -6.34 -13.03
N TYR A 28 6.89 -5.79 -13.18
CA TYR A 28 7.39 -5.37 -14.49
C TYR A 28 7.59 -6.58 -15.42
N LYS A 29 7.06 -6.49 -16.64
CA LYS A 29 7.08 -7.56 -17.65
C LYS A 29 8.20 -7.35 -18.67
N ASP A 30 9.34 -7.96 -18.40
CA ASP A 30 10.44 -8.11 -19.34
C ASP A 30 10.25 -9.38 -20.19
N ILE A 31 11.09 -9.54 -21.23
CA ILE A 31 11.12 -10.66 -22.18
C ILE A 31 11.14 -12.02 -21.45
N ASN A 32 11.87 -12.09 -20.33
CA ASN A 32 12.05 -13.32 -19.55
C ASN A 32 11.26 -13.34 -18.23
N THR A 33 10.35 -12.39 -17.99
CA THR A 33 9.56 -12.39 -16.76
C THR A 33 8.53 -13.50 -16.79
N VAL A 34 8.73 -14.53 -15.96
CA VAL A 34 7.76 -15.61 -15.77
C VAL A 34 6.51 -15.08 -15.08
N SER A 35 5.32 -15.43 -15.60
CA SER A 35 4.07 -15.17 -14.90
C SER A 35 3.98 -16.11 -13.69
N THR A 36 3.90 -15.51 -12.51
CA THR A 36 3.74 -16.21 -11.22
C THR A 36 2.29 -16.18 -10.78
N GLY A 37 1.90 -17.10 -9.90
CA GLY A 37 0.58 -17.10 -9.24
C GLY A 37 -0.60 -17.53 -10.13
N SER A 38 -1.75 -17.72 -9.49
CA SER A 38 -3.01 -18.14 -10.15
C SER A 38 -4.21 -17.30 -9.72
N VAL A 39 -4.05 -16.44 -8.72
CA VAL A 39 -5.12 -15.61 -8.18
C VAL A 39 -5.05 -14.22 -8.80
N ASP A 40 -6.12 -13.81 -9.47
CA ASP A 40 -6.27 -12.43 -9.93
C ASP A 40 -6.40 -11.47 -8.73
N PHE A 41 -5.77 -10.31 -8.83
CA PHE A 41 -5.76 -9.33 -7.76
C PHE A 41 -7.01 -8.44 -7.79
N ASP A 42 -7.77 -8.48 -6.70
CA ASP A 42 -8.87 -7.59 -6.37
C ASP A 42 -8.55 -6.95 -5.00
N PRO A 43 -8.23 -5.64 -4.92
CA PRO A 43 -7.92 -4.97 -3.67
C PRO A 43 -8.97 -5.18 -2.57
N ALA A 44 -10.24 -5.36 -2.94
CA ALA A 44 -11.35 -5.52 -2.01
C ALA A 44 -11.54 -6.96 -1.51
N LYS A 45 -10.89 -7.97 -2.11
CA LYS A 45 -11.15 -9.39 -1.80
C LYS A 45 -9.91 -10.24 -1.60
N THR A 46 -8.81 -9.92 -2.28
CA THR A 46 -7.60 -10.72 -2.31
C THR A 46 -7.09 -11.11 -0.91
N PRO A 47 -6.99 -10.20 0.09
CA PRO A 47 -6.51 -10.59 1.42
C PRO A 47 -7.26 -11.78 2.03
N TRP A 48 -8.59 -11.78 1.90
CA TRP A 48 -9.46 -12.81 2.47
C TRP A 48 -9.55 -14.04 1.58
N GLN A 49 -9.47 -13.88 0.27
CA GLN A 49 -9.39 -15.00 -0.67
C GLN A 49 -8.11 -15.83 -0.46
N LEU A 50 -6.97 -15.18 -0.29
CA LEU A 50 -5.70 -15.86 0.00
C LEU A 50 -5.77 -16.62 1.33
N LYS A 51 -6.34 -16.01 2.37
CA LYS A 51 -6.55 -16.69 3.65
C LYS A 51 -7.48 -17.90 3.52
N LYS A 52 -8.60 -17.77 2.81
CA LYS A 52 -9.59 -18.86 2.62
C LYS A 52 -9.01 -20.03 1.82
N THR A 53 -8.16 -19.74 0.85
CA THR A 53 -7.52 -20.75 -0.01
C THR A 53 -6.23 -21.34 0.59
N GLY A 54 -5.73 -20.77 1.69
CA GLY A 54 -4.43 -21.14 2.29
C GLY A 54 -3.22 -20.70 1.44
N LEU A 55 -3.44 -19.95 0.37
CA LEU A 55 -2.40 -19.43 -0.51
C LEU A 55 -1.65 -18.24 0.11
N ASP A 56 -2.07 -17.76 1.28
CA ASP A 56 -1.38 -16.73 2.05
C ASP A 56 -0.02 -17.18 2.61
N GLN A 57 0.29 -18.49 2.52
CA GLN A 57 1.59 -19.09 2.81
C GLN A 57 2.47 -19.25 1.55
N SER A 58 1.87 -19.15 0.36
CA SER A 58 2.63 -19.20 -0.89
C SER A 58 3.49 -17.96 -1.04
N ARG A 59 4.67 -18.13 -1.65
CA ARG A 59 5.58 -17.03 -1.95
C ARG A 59 4.96 -16.04 -2.95
N ASP A 60 4.34 -16.56 -4.01
CA ASP A 60 3.85 -15.78 -5.15
C ASP A 60 2.46 -16.30 -5.61
N PRO A 61 1.39 -16.08 -4.80
CA PRO A 61 0.05 -16.55 -5.14
C PRO A 61 -0.67 -15.69 -6.18
N LEU A 62 -0.25 -14.42 -6.33
CA LEU A 62 -0.91 -13.43 -7.18
C LEU A 62 -0.38 -13.47 -8.59
N LYS A 63 -1.31 -13.40 -9.55
CA LYS A 63 -0.98 -13.31 -10.96
C LYS A 63 -0.34 -11.97 -11.29
N ASP A 64 0.83 -12.02 -11.92
CA ASP A 64 1.54 -10.86 -12.49
C ASP A 64 1.77 -9.69 -11.51
N ARG A 65 1.85 -9.99 -10.21
CA ARG A 65 2.05 -9.00 -9.14
C ARG A 65 3.02 -9.50 -8.08
N VAL A 66 3.74 -8.57 -7.48
CA VAL A 66 4.65 -8.86 -6.38
C VAL A 66 3.85 -8.96 -5.08
N TYR A 67 3.63 -10.17 -4.57
CA TYR A 67 2.92 -10.37 -3.31
C TYR A 67 3.81 -10.03 -2.10
N LEU A 68 3.32 -9.17 -1.18
CA LEU A 68 3.98 -8.87 0.09
C LEU A 68 2.93 -8.89 1.23
N ASP A 69 3.17 -9.66 2.29
CA ASP A 69 2.13 -10.06 3.27
C ASP A 69 2.33 -9.47 4.69
N ALA A 70 3.20 -8.47 4.80
CA ALA A 70 3.61 -7.88 6.07
C ALA A 70 3.67 -6.36 6.03
N THR A 71 3.29 -5.75 7.17
CA THR A 71 3.31 -4.29 7.40
C THR A 71 4.69 -3.69 7.14
N VAL A 72 5.76 -4.45 7.41
CA VAL A 72 7.16 -4.01 7.21
C VAL A 72 7.49 -3.72 5.76
N PHE A 73 6.80 -4.30 4.77
CA PHE A 73 7.09 -4.02 3.38
C PHE A 73 6.70 -2.59 2.96
N GLY A 74 5.75 -1.96 3.67
CA GLY A 74 5.48 -0.53 3.53
C GLY A 74 6.19 0.31 4.59
N PHE A 75 6.00 0.03 5.88
CA PHE A 75 6.59 0.83 6.96
C PHE A 75 8.09 0.62 7.20
N GLY A 76 8.70 -0.36 6.54
CA GLY A 76 10.15 -0.54 6.49
C GLY A 76 10.83 0.31 5.41
N GLN A 77 10.06 1.05 4.60
CA GLN A 77 10.58 1.96 3.60
C GLN A 77 10.99 3.30 4.22
N CYS A 78 11.90 4.01 3.57
CA CYS A 78 12.36 5.33 4.01
C CYS A 78 11.62 6.46 3.28
N CYS A 79 11.62 7.64 3.90
CA CYS A 79 11.09 8.86 3.29
C CYS A 79 11.77 10.11 3.81
N LEU A 80 11.72 11.18 3.02
CA LEU A 80 11.99 12.53 3.46
C LEU A 80 10.67 13.17 3.89
N GLN A 81 10.64 13.77 5.09
CA GLN A 81 9.49 14.50 5.61
C GLN A 81 9.97 15.88 6.08
N CYS A 82 9.24 16.92 5.69
CA CYS A 82 9.50 18.29 6.08
C CYS A 82 8.25 18.85 6.79
N THR A 83 8.45 19.47 7.94
CA THR A 83 7.38 20.12 8.71
C THR A 83 7.61 21.62 8.71
N PHE A 84 6.60 22.38 8.30
CA PHE A 84 6.65 23.84 8.24
C PHE A 84 5.74 24.44 9.30
N GLU A 85 6.24 25.46 10.00
CA GLU A 85 5.43 26.27 10.90
C GLU A 85 4.69 27.36 10.11
N ALA A 86 3.43 27.63 10.49
CA ALA A 86 2.62 28.70 9.91
C ALA A 86 2.27 29.73 11.00
N PRO A 87 2.13 31.02 10.65
CA PRO A 87 1.95 32.10 11.63
C PRO A 87 0.58 32.08 12.33
N SER A 88 -0.39 31.32 11.83
CA SER A 88 -1.71 31.18 12.42
C SER A 88 -2.42 29.92 11.89
N LEU A 89 -3.47 29.47 12.60
CA LEU A 89 -4.29 28.34 12.15
C LEU A 89 -4.92 28.56 10.75
N PRO A 90 -5.51 29.74 10.42
CA PRO A 90 -5.98 29.99 9.06
C PRO A 90 -4.89 29.86 8.00
N ALA A 91 -3.69 30.40 8.25
CA ALA A 91 -2.55 30.28 7.34
C ALA A 91 -2.11 28.82 7.17
N ALA A 92 -2.10 28.04 8.25
CA ALA A 92 -1.78 26.62 8.22
C ALA A 92 -2.74 25.82 7.32
N ARG A 93 -4.05 26.13 7.38
CA ARG A 93 -5.07 25.47 6.56
C ARG A 93 -4.86 25.78 5.08
N VAL A 94 -4.61 27.04 4.73
CA VAL A 94 -4.30 27.42 3.35
C VAL A 94 -3.04 26.73 2.85
N LEU A 95 -1.96 26.70 3.64
CA LEU A 95 -0.73 26.00 3.28
C LEU A 95 -0.97 24.50 3.06
N HIS A 96 -1.74 23.86 3.95
CA HIS A 96 -2.09 22.45 3.83
C HIS A 96 -2.85 22.16 2.53
N ASP A 97 -3.87 22.96 2.22
CA ASP A 97 -4.68 22.78 1.00
C ASP A 97 -3.84 22.90 -0.27
N GLN A 98 -2.86 23.82 -0.31
CA GLN A 98 -1.91 23.91 -1.43
C GLN A 98 -0.99 22.69 -1.50
N MET A 99 -0.50 22.20 -0.35
CA MET A 99 0.37 21.02 -0.31
C MET A 99 -0.34 19.74 -0.74
N CYS A 100 -1.66 19.62 -0.55
CA CYS A 100 -2.43 18.48 -1.08
C CYS A 100 -2.32 18.35 -2.59
N VAL A 101 -2.27 19.47 -3.32
CA VAL A 101 -2.12 19.49 -4.78
C VAL A 101 -0.69 19.16 -5.22
N LEU A 102 0.31 19.64 -4.45
CA LEU A 102 1.73 19.42 -4.75
C LEU A 102 2.26 18.04 -4.35
N ALA A 103 1.64 17.40 -3.34
CA ALA A 103 2.09 16.12 -2.80
C ALA A 103 2.32 15.01 -3.86
N PRO A 104 1.41 14.75 -4.81
CA PRO A 104 1.66 13.73 -5.83
C PRO A 104 2.74 14.14 -6.84
N LEU A 105 2.91 15.44 -7.13
CA LEU A 105 4.00 15.92 -7.99
C LEU A 105 5.36 15.67 -7.34
N PHE A 106 5.50 15.97 -6.05
CA PHE A 106 6.74 15.66 -5.31
C PHE A 106 6.99 14.16 -5.24
N LEU A 107 5.95 13.35 -5.06
CA LEU A 107 6.09 11.90 -5.04
C LEU A 107 6.65 11.33 -6.35
N ALA A 108 6.23 11.86 -7.50
CA ALA A 108 6.79 11.46 -8.80
C ALA A 108 8.19 12.00 -9.01
N LEU A 109 8.42 13.29 -8.73
CA LEU A 109 9.75 13.89 -8.87
C LEU A 109 10.80 13.16 -8.02
N SER A 110 10.41 12.66 -6.85
CA SER A 110 11.28 11.93 -5.92
C SER A 110 11.10 10.41 -6.00
N ALA A 111 10.61 9.86 -7.11
CA ALA A 111 10.40 8.42 -7.24
C ALA A 111 11.73 7.66 -7.09
N ALA A 112 11.74 6.64 -6.22
CA ALA A 112 12.96 5.97 -5.77
C ALA A 112 12.72 4.55 -5.22
N ALA A 113 11.59 3.92 -5.55
CA ALA A 113 11.20 2.61 -5.03
C ALA A 113 10.76 1.58 -6.10
N PRO A 114 11.49 1.39 -7.23
CA PRO A 114 11.09 0.50 -8.31
C PRO A 114 11.37 -1.00 -8.05
N PHE A 115 11.98 -1.35 -6.91
CA PHE A 115 12.32 -2.74 -6.59
C PHE A 115 11.66 -3.18 -5.29
N GLN A 116 10.95 -4.31 -5.34
CA GLN A 116 10.24 -4.88 -4.20
C GLN A 116 10.52 -6.38 -4.11
N ARG A 117 10.96 -6.85 -2.93
CA ARG A 117 11.30 -8.27 -2.68
C ARG A 117 12.22 -8.89 -3.77
N GLY A 118 13.17 -8.11 -4.27
CA GLY A 118 14.12 -8.53 -5.30
C GLY A 118 13.54 -8.62 -6.72
N MET A 119 12.33 -8.09 -6.95
CA MET A 119 11.69 -8.01 -8.26
C MET A 119 11.52 -6.55 -8.68
N VAL A 120 11.51 -6.31 -9.99
CA VAL A 120 11.23 -5.00 -10.57
C VAL A 120 9.71 -4.80 -10.63
N THR A 121 9.22 -3.71 -10.08
CA THR A 121 7.79 -3.35 -10.14
C THR A 121 7.52 -2.40 -11.29
N ASP A 122 6.32 -2.45 -11.86
CA ASP A 122 5.83 -1.51 -12.88
C ASP A 122 5.30 -0.21 -12.24
N VAL A 123 5.97 0.21 -11.15
CA VAL A 123 5.71 1.42 -10.37
C VAL A 123 7.02 1.88 -9.74
N ASP A 124 7.26 3.19 -9.75
CA ASP A 124 8.51 3.79 -9.26
C ASP A 124 8.39 4.39 -7.85
N ALA A 125 7.17 4.57 -7.36
CA ALA A 125 6.87 5.24 -6.10
C ALA A 125 6.27 4.27 -5.06
N ARG A 126 6.63 4.48 -3.80
CA ARG A 126 6.23 3.58 -2.69
C ARG A 126 4.80 3.78 -2.16
N TYR A 127 4.05 4.78 -2.63
CA TYR A 127 2.78 5.16 -1.99
C TYR A 127 1.75 4.02 -2.03
N GLU A 128 1.66 3.30 -3.15
CA GLU A 128 0.75 2.15 -3.27
C GLU A 128 1.03 1.10 -2.18
N LEU A 129 2.31 0.81 -1.93
CA LEU A 129 2.72 -0.13 -0.89
C LEU A 129 2.36 0.38 0.51
N LEU A 130 2.61 1.67 0.78
CA LEU A 130 2.26 2.28 2.07
C LEU A 130 0.75 2.28 2.31
N SER A 131 -0.05 2.55 1.28
CA SER A 131 -1.51 2.56 1.40
C SER A 131 -2.07 1.19 1.79
N GLN A 132 -1.44 0.12 1.33
CA GLN A 132 -1.89 -1.27 1.53
C GLN A 132 -1.28 -1.92 2.78
N CYS A 133 -0.11 -1.46 3.26
CA CYS A 133 0.63 -2.16 4.31
C CYS A 133 -0.02 -2.09 5.71
N VAL A 134 -0.88 -1.09 5.94
CA VAL A 134 -1.64 -0.93 7.18
C VAL A 134 -3.14 -0.76 6.92
N ASP A 135 -3.60 -1.21 5.76
CA ASP A 135 -5.03 -1.26 5.46
C ASP A 135 -5.72 -2.25 6.38
N ASP A 136 -6.36 -1.75 7.43
CA ASP A 136 -7.05 -2.51 8.45
C ASP A 136 -8.54 -2.71 8.15
N ARG A 137 -9.04 -2.18 7.03
CA ARG A 137 -10.45 -2.30 6.61
C ARG A 137 -10.90 -3.75 6.58
N THR A 138 -12.09 -4.01 7.12
CA THR A 138 -12.76 -5.32 7.04
C THR A 138 -13.24 -5.60 5.62
N VAL A 139 -13.79 -6.81 5.38
CA VAL A 139 -14.33 -7.18 4.06
C VAL A 139 -15.44 -6.20 3.65
N GLU A 140 -16.29 -5.85 4.60
CA GLU A 140 -17.43 -4.96 4.43
C GLU A 140 -16.98 -3.53 4.13
N GLU A 141 -15.95 -3.05 4.84
CA GLU A 141 -15.41 -1.70 4.64
C GLU A 141 -14.60 -1.56 3.34
N ALA A 142 -14.09 -2.66 2.79
CA ALA A 142 -13.30 -2.66 1.56
C ALA A 142 -14.14 -2.78 0.29
N ASP A 143 -15.37 -3.33 0.38
CA ASP A 143 -16.26 -3.53 -0.78
C ASP A 143 -17.03 -2.23 -1.12
N PRO A 144 -16.80 -1.63 -2.30
CA PRO A 144 -17.52 -0.41 -2.73
C PRO A 144 -19.04 -0.57 -2.82
N LYS A 145 -19.56 -1.81 -2.86
CA LYS A 145 -21.00 -2.09 -2.91
C LYS A 145 -21.66 -2.13 -1.53
N ASN A 146 -20.86 -2.14 -0.46
CA ASN A 146 -21.36 -2.22 0.89
C ASN A 146 -21.67 -0.81 1.45
N PRO A 147 -22.77 -0.62 2.19
CA PRO A 147 -23.06 0.65 2.87
C PRO A 147 -21.97 1.10 3.84
N GLU A 148 -21.20 0.18 4.43
CA GLU A 148 -20.10 0.48 5.36
C GLU A 148 -18.77 0.76 4.64
N PHE A 149 -18.78 0.95 3.31
CA PHE A 149 -17.59 1.18 2.52
C PHE A 149 -16.77 2.37 3.03
N LYS A 150 -15.47 2.14 3.21
CA LYS A 150 -14.49 3.18 3.54
C LYS A 150 -13.46 3.28 2.43
N GLN A 151 -13.40 4.46 1.83
CA GLN A 151 -12.42 4.76 0.80
C GLN A 151 -11.00 4.67 1.37
N GLN A 152 -10.16 3.88 0.71
CA GLN A 152 -8.72 3.88 0.99
C GLN A 152 -8.11 5.20 0.53
N GLY A 153 -7.12 5.71 1.27
CA GLY A 153 -6.34 6.86 0.84
C GLY A 153 -5.81 6.66 -0.59
N ARG A 154 -6.20 7.56 -1.49
CA ARG A 154 -5.87 7.48 -2.91
C ARG A 154 -5.06 8.70 -3.29
N MET A 155 -3.93 8.48 -3.95
CA MET A 155 -3.26 9.51 -4.75
C MET A 155 -3.86 9.48 -6.17
N PRO A 156 -3.79 10.60 -6.92
CA PRO A 156 -4.18 10.62 -8.33
C PRO A 156 -3.42 9.54 -9.12
N GLU A 157 -4.13 8.73 -9.91
CA GLU A 157 -3.58 7.59 -10.64
C GLU A 157 -2.55 7.99 -11.73
N THR A 158 -2.48 9.27 -12.10
CA THR A 158 -1.82 9.75 -13.31
C THR A 158 -0.34 10.08 -13.19
N ILE A 159 0.26 10.02 -12.00
CA ILE A 159 1.55 10.69 -11.77
C ILE A 159 2.74 9.72 -11.63
N HIS A 160 2.51 8.40 -11.56
CA HIS A 160 3.59 7.42 -11.41
C HIS A 160 3.58 6.43 -12.58
N ARG A 161 4.44 6.67 -13.57
CA ARG A 161 4.95 5.70 -14.52
C ARG A 161 6.46 5.73 -14.45
#